data_AF-A0A3D3V0H8-F1
#
_entry.id   AF-A0A3D3V0H8-F1
#
_cell.length_a   1.000
_cell.length_b   1.000
_cell.length_c   1.000
_cell.angle_alpha   90.00
_cell.angle_beta   90.00
_cell.angle_gamma   90.00
#
_symmetry.space_group_name_H-M   'P 1'
#
loop_
_entity.id
_entity.type
_entity.pdbx_description
1 polymer ?
#
loop_
_entity_poly.entity_id
_entity_poly.type
_entity_poly.pdbx_seq_one_letter_code
_entity_poly.pdbx_strand_id
1 'polypeptide(L)'
;MLAFLPSILATIYLFGLYASIGKPISMENVLMPFITLIMGSSAALHYVNRSLTLKDPSRYERSYRAFKETFFALFMTVLTTLVGFLSLGLTSSPVMREIGPSGAAGVEAFVFLPPTVTLIEDRRTPDMIEKSLTKRRTKLLIFLALFAFFRFFIGRVRADFHPLLFFRTSSRVMKGTRVVEAAAGIKVPVFLKVDMNMDDQSQEGLEVLKEVRDRLIDHCERTSSILDLYELFPQPLRNLISMLLPEGTLFDRKSNSAPVIAFPKRVDSRTYRQIEETVSSFACGSIRSIKLSGEDFKYMEMDRFVIQNLRTSLVFALLVIALMMGLTLKNFKLGLLSCLPIAATLLSLYEATGLLKVPLTQQVHVS
;
A
#
# COMPACT_ATOMS: atom_id res chain seq x y z
N MET A 1 2.90 2.06 -33.67
CA MET A 1 1.80 2.97 -33.25
C MET A 1 0.43 2.30 -33.34
N LEU A 2 0.05 1.65 -34.45
CA LEU A 2 -1.27 0.98 -34.54
C LEU A 2 -1.50 -0.15 -33.51
N ALA A 3 -0.46 -0.82 -33.01
CA ALA A 3 -0.59 -1.81 -31.94
C ALA A 3 -1.11 -1.22 -30.61
N PHE A 4 -0.99 0.10 -30.39
CA PHE A 4 -1.52 0.76 -29.19
C PHE A 4 -2.97 1.22 -29.35
N LEU A 5 -3.51 1.25 -30.58
CA LEU A 5 -4.87 1.70 -30.87
C LEU A 5 -5.93 0.95 -30.04
N PRO A 6 -5.96 -0.40 -29.99
CA PRO A 6 -6.92 -1.11 -29.14
C PRO A 6 -6.76 -0.79 -27.65
N SER A 7 -5.54 -0.55 -27.17
CA SER A 7 -5.27 -0.21 -25.77
C SER A 7 -5.74 1.22 -25.43
N ILE A 8 -5.63 2.14 -26.38
CA ILE A 8 -6.17 3.51 -26.25
C ILE A 8 -7.70 3.47 -26.20
N LEU A 9 -8.33 2.72 -27.11
CA LEU A 9 -9.79 2.54 -27.11
C LEU A 9 -10.29 1.92 -25.81
N ALA A 10 -9.57 0.93 -25.28
CA ALA A 10 -9.86 0.33 -23.98
C ALA A 10 -9.76 1.33 -22.84
N THR A 11 -8.77 2.21 -22.88
CA THR A 11 -8.58 3.26 -21.87
C THR A 11 -9.72 4.28 -21.91
N ILE A 12 -10.16 4.68 -23.11
CA ILE A 12 -11.33 5.54 -23.29
C ILE A 12 -12.59 4.85 -22.78
N TYR A 13 -12.76 3.56 -23.09
CA TYR A 13 -13.86 2.75 -22.58
C TYR A 13 -13.88 2.69 -21.05
N LEU A 14 -12.73 2.48 -20.40
CA LEU A 14 -12.60 2.50 -18.95
C LEU A 14 -13.06 3.82 -18.33
N PHE A 15 -12.66 4.96 -18.92
CA PHE A 15 -13.15 6.26 -18.47
C PHE A 15 -14.65 6.45 -18.69
N GLY A 16 -15.17 5.97 -19.82
CA GLY A 16 -16.62 5.96 -20.10
C GLY A 16 -17.39 5.14 -19.07
N LEU A 17 -16.85 3.99 -18.66
CA LEU A 17 -17.42 3.16 -17.61
C LEU A 17 -17.43 3.88 -16.26
N TYR A 18 -16.31 4.51 -15.88
CA TYR A 18 -16.24 5.29 -14.64
C TYR A 18 -17.27 6.42 -14.63
N ALA A 19 -17.40 7.14 -15.75
CA ALA A 19 -18.41 8.19 -15.90
C ALA A 19 -19.84 7.63 -15.80
N SER A 20 -20.13 6.47 -16.41
CA SER A 20 -21.46 5.87 -16.43
C SER A 20 -21.94 5.39 -15.04
N ILE A 21 -21.02 4.98 -14.19
CA ILE A 21 -21.30 4.50 -12.83
C ILE A 21 -21.20 5.67 -11.81
N GLY A 22 -20.80 6.86 -12.26
CA GLY A 22 -20.55 8.00 -11.38
C GLY A 22 -19.37 7.78 -10.44
N LYS A 23 -18.40 6.93 -10.81
CA LYS A 23 -17.23 6.62 -9.98
C LYS A 23 -16.22 7.78 -10.06
N PRO A 24 -15.83 8.40 -8.93
CA PRO A 24 -14.83 9.45 -8.93
C PRO A 24 -13.45 8.90 -9.32
N ILE A 25 -12.68 9.69 -10.06
CA ILE A 25 -11.26 9.39 -10.29
C ILE A 25 -10.52 9.73 -9.00
N SER A 26 -10.03 8.69 -8.34
CA SER A 26 -9.33 8.77 -7.07
C SER A 26 -7.82 8.60 -7.28
N MET A 27 -7.00 8.92 -6.28
CA MET A 27 -5.55 8.71 -6.38
C MET A 27 -5.20 7.22 -6.58
N GLU A 28 -6.08 6.32 -6.15
CA GLU A 28 -5.92 4.88 -6.22
C GLU A 28 -6.21 4.36 -7.64
N ASN A 29 -7.24 4.89 -8.31
CA ASN A 29 -7.67 4.42 -9.63
C ASN A 29 -7.08 5.21 -10.81
N VAL A 30 -6.36 6.32 -10.55
CA VAL A 30 -5.70 7.15 -11.57
C VAL A 30 -4.65 6.39 -12.40
N LEU A 31 -4.08 5.31 -11.86
CA LEU A 31 -3.08 4.49 -12.55
C LEU A 31 -3.71 3.41 -13.48
N MET A 32 -5.00 3.12 -13.34
CA MET A 32 -5.69 2.07 -14.11
C MET A 32 -5.67 2.30 -15.63
N PRO A 33 -5.81 3.54 -16.14
CA PRO A 33 -5.60 3.85 -17.55
C PRO A 33 -4.23 3.42 -18.07
N PHE A 34 -3.17 3.70 -17.31
CA PHE A 34 -1.80 3.34 -17.70
C PHE A 34 -1.58 1.82 -17.70
N ILE A 35 -2.12 1.12 -16.70
CA ILE A 35 -2.05 -0.33 -16.62
C ILE A 35 -2.80 -0.99 -17.79
N THR A 36 -4.02 -0.50 -18.07
CA THR A 36 -4.83 -0.93 -19.22
C THR A 36 -4.08 -0.74 -20.54
N LEU A 37 -3.42 0.40 -20.70
CA LEU A 37 -2.63 0.71 -21.89
C LEU A 37 -1.48 -0.28 -22.07
N ILE A 38 -0.67 -0.51 -21.03
CA ILE A 38 0.50 -1.40 -21.07
C ILE A 38 0.05 -2.83 -21.37
N MET A 39 -0.94 -3.33 -20.64
CA MET A 39 -1.40 -4.72 -20.75
C MET A 39 -2.10 -4.99 -22.09
N GLY A 40 -2.98 -4.07 -22.51
CA GLY A 40 -3.64 -4.15 -23.81
C GLY A 40 -2.63 -4.14 -24.96
N SER A 41 -1.53 -3.37 -24.83
CA SER A 41 -0.54 -3.27 -25.90
C SER A 41 0.26 -4.56 -26.07
N SER A 42 0.54 -5.28 -24.99
CA SER A 42 1.21 -6.59 -25.03
C SER A 42 0.36 -7.63 -25.77
N ALA A 43 -0.93 -7.72 -25.42
CA ALA A 43 -1.87 -8.60 -26.11
C ALA A 43 -2.04 -8.22 -27.59
N ALA A 44 -2.10 -6.93 -27.90
CA ALA A 44 -2.16 -6.42 -29.26
C ALA A 44 -0.92 -6.78 -30.07
N LEU A 45 0.28 -6.65 -29.49
CA LEU A 45 1.54 -6.98 -30.18
C LEU A 45 1.61 -8.46 -30.56
N HIS A 46 1.21 -9.38 -29.67
CA HIS A 46 1.16 -10.80 -30.00
C HIS A 46 0.20 -11.10 -31.15
N TYR A 47 -0.97 -10.47 -31.13
CA TYR A 47 -1.99 -10.65 -32.16
C TYR A 47 -1.57 -10.05 -33.52
N VAL A 48 -1.06 -8.81 -33.52
CA VAL A 48 -0.56 -8.11 -34.71
C VAL A 48 0.64 -8.82 -35.31
N ASN A 49 1.60 -9.24 -34.48
CA ASN A 49 2.76 -9.96 -34.99
C ASN A 49 2.34 -11.26 -35.68
N ARG A 50 1.35 -11.98 -35.12
CA ARG A 50 0.83 -13.18 -35.76
C ARG A 50 0.16 -12.87 -37.10
N SER A 51 -0.68 -11.83 -37.17
CA SER A 51 -1.36 -11.46 -38.42
C SER A 51 -0.37 -11.05 -39.53
N LEU A 52 0.75 -10.40 -39.18
CA LEU A 52 1.81 -10.03 -40.12
C LEU A 52 2.64 -11.23 -40.60
N THR A 53 2.71 -12.32 -39.84
CA THR A 53 3.40 -13.57 -40.27
C THR A 53 2.58 -14.43 -41.23
N LEU A 54 1.26 -14.23 -41.28
CA LEU A 54 0.38 -14.98 -42.16
C LEU A 54 0.42 -14.44 -43.60
N LYS A 55 0.44 -15.34 -44.58
CA LYS A 55 0.60 -15.01 -46.00
C LYS A 55 -0.74 -14.87 -46.76
N ASP A 56 -1.88 -14.91 -46.07
CA ASP A 56 -3.19 -14.86 -46.74
C ASP A 56 -3.39 -13.52 -47.48
N PRO A 57 -4.00 -13.52 -48.68
CA PRO A 57 -4.10 -12.32 -49.52
C PRO A 57 -5.11 -11.29 -48.99
N SER A 58 -6.18 -11.74 -48.30
CA SER A 58 -7.18 -10.86 -47.70
C SER A 58 -6.79 -10.43 -46.28
N ARG A 59 -6.86 -9.12 -46.01
CA ARG A 59 -6.61 -8.55 -44.66
C ARG A 59 -7.55 -9.15 -43.60
N TYR A 60 -8.81 -9.35 -43.98
CA TYR A 60 -9.81 -9.96 -43.12
C TYR A 60 -9.44 -11.40 -42.79
N GLU A 61 -9.07 -12.20 -43.80
CA GLU A 61 -8.73 -13.61 -43.63
C GLU A 61 -7.48 -13.79 -42.76
N ARG A 62 -6.46 -12.95 -42.94
CA ARG A 62 -5.27 -12.91 -42.06
C ARG A 62 -5.64 -12.60 -40.61
N SER A 63 -6.45 -11.57 -40.38
CA SER A 63 -6.90 -11.18 -39.04
C SER A 63 -7.70 -12.31 -38.38
N TYR A 64 -8.68 -12.87 -39.09
CA TYR A 64 -9.52 -13.96 -38.59
C TYR A 64 -8.70 -15.23 -38.26
N ARG A 65 -7.77 -15.62 -39.13
CA ARG A 65 -6.91 -16.79 -38.87
C ARG A 65 -5.94 -16.53 -37.72
N ALA A 66 -5.31 -15.35 -37.66
CA ALA A 66 -4.48 -14.97 -36.52
C ALA A 66 -5.28 -14.99 -35.22
N PHE A 67 -6.56 -14.61 -35.26
CA PHE A 67 -7.42 -14.57 -34.09
C PHE A 67 -7.70 -16.00 -33.63
N LYS A 68 -8.13 -16.86 -34.55
CA LYS A 68 -8.40 -18.27 -34.25
C LYS A 68 -7.19 -18.99 -33.65
N GLU A 69 -5.99 -18.70 -34.14
CA GLU A 69 -4.74 -19.32 -33.65
C GLU A 69 -4.27 -18.75 -32.30
N THR A 70 -4.55 -17.48 -32.01
CA THR A 70 -4.10 -16.82 -30.76
C THR A 70 -5.19 -16.71 -29.70
N PHE A 71 -6.44 -17.00 -30.04
CA PHE A 71 -7.63 -16.79 -29.20
C PHE A 71 -7.48 -17.41 -27.83
N PHE A 72 -7.11 -18.69 -27.76
CA PHE A 72 -7.02 -19.40 -26.48
C PHE A 72 -5.92 -18.82 -25.57
N ALA A 73 -4.76 -18.46 -26.14
CA ALA A 73 -3.68 -17.84 -25.38
C ALA A 73 -4.07 -16.45 -24.84
N LEU A 74 -4.71 -15.63 -25.67
CA LEU A 74 -5.15 -14.29 -25.28
C LEU A 74 -6.32 -14.35 -24.28
N PHE A 75 -7.29 -15.23 -24.48
CA PHE A 75 -8.40 -15.46 -23.56
C PHE A 75 -7.91 -15.88 -22.18
N MET A 76 -6.95 -16.79 -22.11
CA MET A 76 -6.33 -17.20 -20.84
C MET A 76 -5.59 -16.04 -20.16
N THR A 77 -4.95 -15.16 -20.92
CA THR A 77 -4.28 -13.97 -20.39
C THR A 77 -5.29 -12.98 -19.80
N VAL A 78 -6.39 -12.70 -20.52
CA VAL A 78 -7.49 -11.86 -20.03
C VAL A 78 -8.09 -12.45 -18.75
N LEU A 79 -8.40 -13.74 -18.76
CA LEU A 79 -9.04 -14.40 -17.63
C LEU A 79 -8.14 -14.42 -16.39
N THR A 80 -6.87 -14.76 -16.55
CA THR A 80 -5.91 -14.77 -15.43
C THR A 80 -5.66 -13.37 -14.88
N THR A 81 -5.70 -12.34 -15.73
CA THR A 81 -5.56 -10.95 -15.28
C THR A 81 -6.82 -10.46 -14.57
N LEU A 82 -8.00 -10.76 -15.10
CA LEU A 82 -9.28 -10.44 -14.47
C LEU A 82 -9.33 -11.05 -13.07
N VAL A 83 -8.97 -12.33 -12.95
CA VAL A 83 -8.91 -13.03 -11.66
C VAL A 83 -7.83 -12.43 -10.75
N GLY A 84 -6.68 -12.04 -11.29
CA GLY A 84 -5.64 -11.33 -10.54
C GLY A 84 -6.14 -10.03 -9.93
N PHE A 85 -6.83 -9.18 -10.70
CA PHE A 85 -7.41 -7.93 -10.19
C PHE A 85 -8.57 -8.17 -9.22
N LEU A 86 -9.51 -9.06 -9.56
CA LEU A 86 -10.65 -9.38 -8.69
C LEU A 86 -10.20 -9.99 -7.36
N SER A 87 -9.06 -10.68 -7.32
CA SER A 87 -8.48 -11.22 -6.09
C SER A 87 -8.12 -10.13 -5.07
N LEU A 88 -7.84 -8.89 -5.53
CA LEU A 88 -7.60 -7.75 -4.63
C LEU A 88 -8.85 -7.42 -3.81
N GLY A 89 -10.05 -7.71 -4.31
CA GLY A 89 -11.31 -7.54 -3.59
C GLY A 89 -11.43 -8.38 -2.31
N LEU A 90 -10.63 -9.44 -2.17
CA LEU A 90 -10.63 -10.31 -0.99
C LEU A 90 -9.81 -9.75 0.17
N THR A 91 -9.06 -8.67 -0.04
CA THR A 91 -8.32 -8.03 1.05
C THR A 91 -9.23 -7.26 1.98
N SER A 92 -8.75 -6.99 3.20
CA SER A 92 -9.43 -6.12 4.16
C SER A 92 -9.15 -4.63 3.93
N SER A 93 -8.24 -4.29 3.01
CA SER A 93 -7.90 -2.88 2.70
C SER A 93 -8.94 -2.27 1.75
N PRO A 94 -9.59 -1.14 2.13
CA PRO A 94 -10.54 -0.44 1.27
C PRO A 94 -9.95 -0.04 -0.09
N VAL A 95 -8.69 0.41 -0.09
CA VAL A 95 -7.96 0.83 -1.31
C VAL A 95 -7.83 -0.32 -2.31
N MET A 96 -7.41 -1.50 -1.83
CA MET A 96 -7.25 -2.68 -2.68
C MET A 96 -8.60 -3.19 -3.22
N ARG A 97 -9.66 -3.11 -2.40
CA ARG A 97 -11.04 -3.44 -2.83
C ARG A 97 -11.56 -2.52 -3.92
N GLU A 98 -11.13 -1.26 -3.93
CA GLU A 98 -11.53 -0.32 -4.97
C GLU A 98 -10.77 -0.54 -6.28
N ILE A 99 -9.47 -0.85 -6.19
CA ILE A 99 -8.60 -1.10 -7.35
C ILE A 99 -9.00 -2.38 -8.09
N GLY A 100 -9.44 -3.43 -7.38
CA GLY A 100 -9.76 -4.72 -8.00
C GLY A 100 -10.79 -4.64 -9.14
N PRO A 101 -12.02 -4.17 -8.90
CA PRO A 101 -13.03 -4.01 -9.94
C PRO A 101 -12.60 -3.02 -11.03
N SER A 102 -11.91 -1.94 -10.64
CA SER A 102 -11.37 -0.93 -11.55
C SER A 102 -10.35 -1.51 -12.53
N GLY A 103 -9.47 -2.39 -12.07
CA GLY A 103 -8.50 -3.09 -12.90
C GLY A 103 -9.14 -4.15 -13.77
N ALA A 104 -10.13 -4.89 -13.24
CA ALA A 104 -10.89 -5.88 -14.00
C ALA A 104 -11.61 -5.28 -15.21
N ALA A 105 -12.25 -4.11 -15.05
CA ALA A 105 -12.88 -3.37 -16.14
C ALA A 105 -11.88 -2.94 -17.23
N GLY A 106 -10.62 -2.66 -16.86
CA GLY A 106 -9.57 -2.30 -17.81
C GLY A 106 -9.16 -3.45 -18.74
N VAL A 107 -9.34 -4.71 -18.32
CA VAL A 107 -8.92 -5.90 -19.08
C VAL A 107 -9.78 -6.13 -20.34
N GLU A 108 -10.92 -5.45 -20.46
CA GLU A 108 -11.85 -5.52 -21.60
C GLU A 108 -11.25 -5.01 -22.93
N ALA A 109 -10.02 -4.47 -22.90
CA ALA A 109 -9.23 -4.10 -24.07
C ALA A 109 -9.18 -5.16 -25.18
N PHE A 110 -9.33 -6.43 -24.83
CA PHE A 110 -9.39 -7.56 -25.76
C PHE A 110 -10.49 -7.43 -26.82
N VAL A 111 -11.64 -6.85 -26.47
CA VAL A 111 -12.79 -6.70 -27.39
C VAL A 111 -12.40 -5.86 -28.62
N PHE A 112 -11.50 -4.89 -28.45
CA PHE A 112 -11.07 -4.00 -29.52
C PHE A 112 -9.96 -4.58 -30.39
N LEU A 113 -9.36 -5.73 -30.04
CA LEU A 113 -8.23 -6.31 -30.77
C LEU A 113 -8.60 -6.76 -32.21
N PRO A 114 -9.62 -7.62 -32.44
CA PRO A 114 -9.90 -8.12 -33.78
C PRO A 114 -10.26 -7.01 -34.80
N PRO A 115 -11.11 -6.01 -34.45
CA PRO A 115 -11.45 -4.91 -35.37
C PRO A 115 -10.29 -3.94 -35.65
N THR A 116 -9.35 -3.75 -34.72
CA THR A 116 -8.27 -2.76 -34.90
C THR A 116 -7.14 -3.29 -35.79
N VAL A 117 -6.92 -4.61 -35.83
CA VAL A 117 -5.86 -5.21 -36.64
C VAL A 117 -6.21 -5.27 -38.13
N THR A 118 -7.50 -5.29 -38.50
CA THR A 118 -7.91 -5.19 -39.91
C THR A 118 -7.56 -3.83 -40.53
N LEU A 119 -7.39 -2.80 -39.70
CA LEU A 119 -7.00 -1.45 -40.11
C LEU A 119 -5.49 -1.28 -40.32
N ILE A 120 -4.68 -2.28 -39.92
CA ILE A 120 -3.22 -2.21 -40.04
C ILE A 120 -2.83 -2.49 -41.50
N GLU A 121 -2.17 -1.51 -42.12
CA GLU A 121 -1.57 -1.66 -43.43
C GLU A 121 -0.36 -2.59 -43.39
N ASP A 122 -0.16 -3.35 -44.48
CA ASP A 122 0.99 -4.23 -44.68
C ASP A 122 2.29 -3.41 -44.70
N ARG A 123 2.87 -3.20 -43.52
CA ARG A 123 4.31 -2.95 -43.40
C ARG A 123 4.91 -4.20 -42.82
N ARG A 124 5.55 -5.00 -43.70
CA ARG A 124 6.46 -6.07 -43.29
C ARG A 124 7.52 -5.45 -42.37
N THR A 125 7.41 -5.69 -41.08
CA THR A 125 8.56 -5.49 -40.18
C THR A 125 9.51 -6.67 -40.40
N PRO A 126 10.82 -6.40 -40.51
CA PRO A 126 11.81 -7.41 -40.90
C PRO A 126 11.87 -8.54 -39.86
N ASP A 127 12.33 -9.71 -40.31
CA ASP A 127 12.77 -10.79 -39.42
C ASP A 127 13.82 -10.23 -38.45
N MET A 128 13.40 -9.90 -37.22
CA MET A 128 14.34 -9.72 -36.12
C MET A 128 14.89 -11.09 -35.77
N ILE A 129 15.96 -11.47 -36.47
CA ILE A 129 16.81 -12.58 -36.08
C ILE A 129 17.45 -12.18 -34.75
N GLU A 130 16.83 -12.55 -33.65
CA GLU A 130 17.43 -12.45 -32.32
C GLU A 130 18.57 -13.49 -32.22
N LYS A 131 19.74 -13.15 -32.77
CA LYS A 131 20.98 -13.93 -32.59
C LYS A 131 21.52 -13.74 -31.17
N SER A 132 20.78 -14.23 -30.17
CA SER A 132 21.28 -14.35 -28.80
C SER A 132 21.99 -15.69 -28.62
N LEU A 133 23.22 -15.79 -29.13
CA LEU A 133 24.13 -16.94 -29.04
C LEU A 133 24.83 -17.05 -27.67
N THR A 134 24.14 -16.77 -26.56
CA THR A 134 24.69 -17.08 -25.22
C THR A 134 24.20 -18.45 -24.75
N LYS A 135 25.14 -19.31 -24.32
CA LYS A 135 24.87 -20.66 -23.81
C LYS A 135 23.82 -20.59 -22.69
N ARG A 136 22.89 -21.56 -22.67
CA ARG A 136 21.81 -21.70 -21.66
C ARG A 136 22.29 -21.50 -20.22
N ARG A 137 23.51 -21.96 -19.89
CA ARG A 137 24.13 -21.79 -18.56
C ARG A 137 24.40 -20.33 -18.20
N THR A 138 24.87 -19.51 -19.15
CA THR A 138 25.15 -18.09 -18.91
C THR A 138 23.88 -17.31 -18.64
N LYS A 139 22.79 -17.58 -19.39
CA LYS A 139 21.47 -16.95 -19.14
C LYS A 139 20.92 -17.33 -17.76
N LEU A 140 21.08 -18.60 -17.36
CA LEU A 140 20.66 -19.08 -16.05
C LEU A 140 21.48 -18.45 -14.91
N LEU A 141 22.79 -18.30 -15.10
CA LEU A 141 23.68 -17.63 -14.15
C LEU A 141 23.36 -16.15 -14.01
N ILE A 142 23.07 -15.44 -15.10
CA ILE A 142 22.65 -14.03 -15.06
C ILE A 142 21.34 -13.90 -14.28
N PHE A 143 20.34 -14.74 -14.56
CA PHE A 143 19.07 -14.74 -13.84
C PHE A 143 19.25 -15.01 -12.34
N LEU A 144 20.04 -16.03 -11.97
CA LEU A 144 20.34 -16.37 -10.58
C LEU A 144 21.17 -15.29 -9.87
N ALA A 145 22.13 -14.67 -10.57
CA ALA A 145 22.95 -13.60 -10.01
C ALA A 145 22.12 -12.34 -9.74
N LEU A 146 21.21 -12.00 -10.66
CA LEU A 146 20.30 -10.87 -10.52
C LEU A 146 19.33 -11.12 -9.36
N PHE A 147 18.76 -12.32 -9.27
CA PHE A 147 17.92 -12.74 -8.14
C PHE A 147 18.68 -12.77 -6.79
N ALA A 148 19.93 -13.25 -6.77
CA ALA A 148 20.75 -13.30 -5.57
C ALA A 148 21.22 -11.90 -5.11
N PHE A 149 21.52 -11.01 -6.07
CA PHE A 149 21.89 -9.62 -5.79
C PHE A 149 20.79 -8.89 -5.02
N PHE A 150 19.54 -9.06 -5.46
CA PHE A 150 18.40 -8.37 -4.86
C PHE A 150 18.01 -8.96 -3.49
N ARG A 151 18.27 -10.25 -3.22
CA ARG A 151 18.02 -10.90 -1.91
C ARG A 151 18.69 -10.21 -0.72
N PHE A 152 19.82 -9.53 -0.93
CA PHE A 152 20.51 -8.76 0.11
C PHE A 152 19.70 -7.55 0.62
N PHE A 153 18.74 -7.06 -0.15
CA PHE A 153 17.98 -5.84 0.15
C PHE A 153 16.63 -6.11 0.82
N ILE A 154 16.21 -7.37 0.94
CA ILE A 154 14.90 -7.73 1.51
C ILE A 154 14.73 -7.24 2.96
N GLY A 155 15.80 -7.27 3.76
CA GLY A 155 15.79 -6.79 5.14
C GLY A 155 15.84 -5.26 5.29
N ARG A 156 15.99 -4.51 4.18
CA ARG A 156 16.01 -3.03 4.20
C ARG A 156 14.66 -2.40 3.90
N VAL A 157 13.67 -3.19 3.51
CA VAL A 157 12.32 -2.70 3.24
C VAL A 157 11.69 -2.18 4.53
N ARG A 158 11.22 -0.94 4.51
CA ARG A 158 10.49 -0.30 5.61
C ARG A 158 9.07 0.01 5.14
N ALA A 159 8.08 -0.44 5.90
CA ALA A 159 6.76 0.17 5.87
C ALA A 159 6.77 1.22 6.98
N ASP A 160 6.59 2.48 6.59
CA ASP A 160 6.56 3.60 7.52
C ASP A 160 5.63 4.63 6.89
N PHE A 161 4.40 4.72 7.40
CA PHE A 161 3.43 5.69 6.94
C PHE A 161 3.40 6.89 7.88
N HIS A 162 3.91 8.02 7.38
CA HIS A 162 3.73 9.33 8.00
C HIS A 162 3.20 10.33 6.98
N PRO A 163 2.15 11.11 7.30
CA PRO A 163 1.58 12.09 6.37
C PRO A 163 2.61 13.10 5.84
N LEU A 164 3.64 13.40 6.62
CA LEU A 164 4.72 14.32 6.24
C LEU A 164 5.55 13.80 5.06
N LEU A 165 5.56 12.49 4.77
CA LEU A 165 6.25 11.92 3.61
C LEU A 165 5.67 12.37 2.27
N PHE A 166 4.39 12.77 2.22
CA PHE A 166 3.76 13.27 0.99
C PHE A 166 4.15 14.72 0.67
N PHE A 167 4.73 15.44 1.63
CA PHE A 167 5.15 16.81 1.43
C PHE A 167 6.59 16.89 0.96
N ARG A 168 6.84 17.72 -0.07
CA ARG A 168 8.20 18.06 -0.47
C ARG A 168 8.94 18.70 0.71
N THR A 169 10.22 18.36 0.87
CA THR A 169 11.09 18.90 1.94
C THR A 169 11.21 20.43 1.93
N SER A 170 10.99 21.06 0.78
CA SER A 170 11.00 22.52 0.58
C SER A 170 9.65 23.20 0.77
N SER A 171 8.57 22.44 0.99
CA SER A 171 7.21 22.96 1.13
C SER A 171 7.04 23.85 2.37
N ARG A 172 6.06 24.75 2.32
CA ARG A 172 5.72 25.64 3.45
C ARG A 172 5.34 24.83 4.71
N VAL A 173 4.65 23.69 4.52
CA VAL A 173 4.27 22.78 5.62
C VAL A 173 5.51 22.22 6.31
N MET A 174 6.45 21.61 5.56
CA MET A 174 7.67 21.04 6.15
C MET A 174 8.56 22.10 6.81
N LYS A 175 8.64 23.30 6.24
CA LYS A 175 9.34 24.43 6.88
C LYS A 175 8.66 24.82 8.20
N GLY A 176 7.34 24.92 8.21
CA GLY A 176 6.55 25.20 9.42
C GLY A 176 6.77 24.14 10.50
N THR A 177 6.71 22.86 10.15
CA THR A 177 6.96 21.76 11.09
C THR A 177 8.36 21.86 11.72
N ARG A 178 9.40 22.15 10.92
CA ARG A 178 10.76 22.32 11.44
C ARG A 178 10.90 23.53 12.37
N VAL A 179 10.21 24.63 12.08
CA VAL A 179 10.20 25.83 12.94
C VAL A 179 9.53 25.51 14.28
N VAL A 180 8.39 24.81 14.26
CA VAL A 180 7.69 24.40 15.48
C VAL A 180 8.53 23.40 16.28
N GLU A 181 9.14 22.42 15.62
CA GLU A 181 10.03 21.44 16.25
C GLU A 181 11.24 22.13 16.90
N ALA A 182 11.86 23.09 16.22
CA ALA A 182 13.00 23.85 16.76
C ALA A 182 12.62 24.81 17.90
N ALA A 183 11.45 25.45 17.83
CA ALA A 183 11.00 26.42 18.82
C ALA A 183 10.42 25.78 20.08
N ALA A 184 9.65 24.70 19.91
CA ALA A 184 8.90 24.10 21.00
C ALA A 184 9.44 22.73 21.46
N GLY A 185 10.34 22.11 20.69
CA GLY A 185 10.77 20.72 20.92
C GLY A 185 9.61 19.73 20.77
N ILE A 186 8.59 20.11 19.99
CA ILE A 186 7.33 19.36 19.86
C ILE A 186 7.29 18.67 18.52
N LYS A 187 7.11 17.35 18.56
CA LYS A 187 6.66 16.54 17.42
C LYS A 187 5.18 16.25 17.57
N VAL A 188 4.59 15.56 16.58
CA VAL A 188 3.17 15.19 16.62
C VAL A 188 2.88 14.45 17.94
N PRO A 189 1.97 14.96 18.79
CA PRO A 189 1.72 14.37 20.09
C PRO A 189 0.86 13.11 19.99
N VAL A 190 1.01 12.27 21.00
CA VAL A 190 0.18 11.13 21.31
C VAL A 190 -0.73 11.49 22.47
N PHE A 191 -2.01 11.16 22.35
CA PHE A 191 -2.98 11.36 23.41
C PHE A 191 -3.23 10.02 24.10
N LEU A 192 -3.00 10.00 25.40
CA LEU A 192 -3.30 8.86 26.26
C LEU A 192 -4.44 9.28 27.18
N LYS A 193 -5.50 8.48 27.24
CA LYS A 193 -6.52 8.60 28.27
C LYS A 193 -6.24 7.53 29.32
N VAL A 194 -5.80 7.95 30.51
CA VAL A 194 -5.51 7.05 31.63
C VAL A 194 -6.78 6.91 32.47
N ASP A 195 -7.47 5.78 32.38
CA ASP A 195 -8.64 5.47 33.21
C ASP A 195 -8.17 4.82 34.52
N MET A 196 -8.55 5.40 35.65
CA MET A 196 -8.07 5.09 36.99
C MET A 196 -9.18 4.53 37.89
N ASN A 197 -8.80 3.71 38.88
CA ASN A 197 -9.74 3.20 39.89
C ASN A 197 -9.95 4.16 41.06
N MET A 198 -9.08 5.14 41.23
CA MET A 198 -9.17 6.22 42.21
C MET A 198 -9.38 7.57 41.52
N ASP A 199 -9.64 8.60 42.32
CA ASP A 199 -9.75 9.98 41.84
C ASP A 199 -8.43 10.45 41.22
N ASP A 200 -8.51 11.07 40.04
CA ASP A 200 -7.36 11.48 39.24
C ASP A 200 -6.59 12.67 39.83
N GLN A 201 -7.22 13.40 40.76
CA GLN A 201 -6.64 14.51 41.52
C GLN A 201 -6.16 14.09 42.92
N SER A 202 -6.39 12.84 43.33
CA SER A 202 -5.88 12.33 44.61
C SER A 202 -4.35 12.17 44.57
N GLN A 203 -3.72 12.12 45.74
CA GLN A 203 -2.28 11.89 45.84
C GLN A 203 -1.87 10.56 45.16
N GLU A 204 -2.67 9.52 45.32
CA GLU A 204 -2.47 8.22 44.67
C GLU A 204 -2.65 8.32 43.14
N GLY A 205 -3.66 9.06 42.66
CA GLY A 205 -3.84 9.32 41.23
C GLY A 205 -2.67 10.09 40.59
N LEU A 206 -2.14 11.08 41.30
CA LEU A 206 -0.95 11.84 40.85
C LEU A 206 0.32 10.98 40.85
N GLU A 207 0.47 10.06 41.81
CA GLU A 207 1.58 9.09 41.82
C GLU A 207 1.49 8.11 40.63
N VAL A 208 0.29 7.65 40.30
CA VAL A 208 0.04 6.84 39.09
C VAL A 208 0.43 7.60 37.82
N LEU A 209 0.02 8.87 37.70
CA LEU A 209 0.40 9.70 36.54
C LEU A 209 1.92 9.93 36.46
N LYS A 210 2.58 10.03 37.61
CA LYS A 210 4.04 10.13 37.68
C LYS A 210 4.71 8.84 37.20
N GLU A 211 4.19 7.67 37.59
CA GLU A 211 4.70 6.39 37.11
C GLU A 211 4.55 6.26 35.57
N VAL A 212 3.40 6.67 35.04
CA VAL A 212 3.16 6.71 33.58
C VAL A 212 4.18 7.63 32.89
N ARG A 213 4.40 8.84 33.41
CA ARG A 213 5.42 9.77 32.90
C ARG A 213 6.82 9.16 32.91
N ASP A 214 7.22 8.57 34.03
CA ASP A 214 8.58 8.07 34.25
C ASP A 214 8.89 6.89 33.32
N ARG A 215 7.93 6.00 33.02
CA ARG A 215 8.14 4.93 32.03
C ARG A 215 8.12 5.43 30.58
N LEU A 216 7.37 6.49 30.29
CA LEU A 216 7.31 7.05 28.94
C LEU A 216 8.56 7.87 28.58
N ILE A 217 9.37 8.31 29.56
CA ILE A 217 10.53 9.19 29.32
C ILE A 217 11.62 8.56 28.43
N ASP A 218 11.67 7.23 28.36
CA ASP A 218 12.61 6.51 27.49
C ASP A 218 12.30 6.74 26.00
N HIS A 219 11.02 6.93 25.66
CA HIS A 219 10.50 6.99 24.30
C HIS A 219 9.93 8.36 23.92
N CYS A 220 9.56 9.15 24.93
CA CYS A 220 9.00 10.48 24.81
C CYS A 220 10.00 11.53 25.31
N GLU A 221 10.09 12.65 24.60
CA GLU A 221 10.93 13.78 24.96
C GLU A 221 10.34 14.53 26.16
N ARG A 222 9.00 14.54 26.26
CA ARG A 222 8.24 15.06 27.40
C ARG A 222 6.82 14.50 27.41
N THR A 223 6.17 14.59 28.57
CA THR A 223 4.73 14.37 28.72
C THR A 223 4.10 15.62 29.32
N SER A 224 2.81 15.82 29.10
CA SER A 224 2.03 16.90 29.70
C SER A 224 0.70 16.36 30.20
N SER A 225 0.40 16.59 31.47
CA SER A 225 -0.78 16.12 32.17
C SER A 225 -1.15 17.06 33.32
N ILE A 226 -2.21 16.73 34.07
CA ILE A 226 -2.57 17.46 35.29
C ILE A 226 -1.46 17.44 36.35
N LEU A 227 -0.61 16.41 36.36
CA LEU A 227 0.53 16.31 37.27
C LEU A 227 1.48 17.51 37.09
N ASP A 228 1.77 17.90 35.85
CA ASP A 228 2.75 18.96 35.57
C ASP A 228 2.22 20.33 36.04
N LEU A 229 0.91 20.56 35.96
CA LEU A 229 0.28 21.75 36.55
C LEU A 229 0.39 21.75 38.08
N TYR A 230 0.17 20.60 38.72
CA TYR A 230 0.28 20.49 40.17
C TYR A 230 1.73 20.67 40.62
N GLU A 231 2.73 20.21 39.85
CA GLU A 231 4.14 20.45 40.13
C GLU A 231 4.55 21.92 39.92
N LEU A 232 3.97 22.62 38.94
CA LEU A 232 4.26 24.03 38.64
C LEU A 232 3.69 25.02 39.67
N PHE A 233 2.54 24.71 40.28
CA PHE A 233 1.84 25.64 41.16
C PHE A 233 1.81 25.18 42.63
N PRO A 234 2.05 26.08 43.60
CA PRO A 234 1.95 25.76 45.03
C PRO A 234 0.49 25.49 45.45
N GLN A 235 0.31 24.76 46.55
CA GLN A 235 -1.00 24.25 47.01
C GLN A 235 -2.21 25.21 46.94
N PRO A 236 -2.14 26.49 47.36
CA PRO A 236 -3.32 27.37 47.30
C PRO A 236 -3.77 27.67 45.86
N LEU A 237 -2.84 27.68 44.90
CA LEU A 237 -3.14 27.89 43.49
C LEU A 237 -3.67 26.63 42.80
N ARG A 238 -3.28 25.43 43.26
CA ARG A 238 -3.74 24.15 42.68
C ARG A 238 -5.25 24.01 42.70
N ASN A 239 -5.85 24.25 43.87
CA ASN A 239 -7.30 24.12 44.07
C ASN A 239 -8.08 25.16 43.27
N LEU A 240 -7.52 26.35 43.09
CA LEU A 240 -8.13 27.41 42.27
C LEU A 240 -8.10 27.03 40.79
N ILE A 241 -6.97 26.52 40.31
CA ILE A 241 -6.78 26.10 38.92
C ILE A 241 -7.66 24.90 38.59
N SER A 242 -7.77 23.91 39.48
CA SER A 242 -8.65 22.75 39.27
C SER A 242 -10.13 23.11 39.30
N MET A 243 -10.51 24.22 39.93
CA MET A 243 -11.89 24.74 39.92
C MET A 243 -12.19 25.58 38.66
N LEU A 244 -11.19 26.24 38.09
CA LEU A 244 -11.31 27.08 36.89
C LEU A 244 -11.16 26.29 35.58
N LEU A 245 -10.45 25.17 35.60
CA LEU A 245 -10.27 24.31 34.43
C LEU A 245 -11.59 23.59 34.08
N PRO A 246 -12.04 23.66 32.81
CA PRO A 246 -13.23 22.93 32.38
C PRO A 246 -13.03 21.42 32.49
N GLU A 247 -14.07 20.69 32.97
CA GLU A 247 -14.07 19.23 32.92
C GLU A 247 -13.81 18.72 31.50
N GLY A 248 -12.99 17.67 31.38
CA GLY A 248 -12.59 17.07 30.10
C GLY A 248 -11.38 17.72 29.43
N THR A 249 -10.83 18.82 29.96
CA THR A 249 -9.57 19.39 29.43
C THR A 249 -8.34 18.61 29.90
N LEU A 250 -8.19 18.44 31.20
CA LEU A 250 -7.02 17.80 31.83
C LEU A 250 -7.38 16.73 32.87
N PHE A 251 -8.67 16.54 33.11
CA PHE A 251 -9.23 15.55 34.04
C PHE A 251 -10.72 15.34 33.72
N ASP A 252 -11.23 14.17 34.06
CA ASP A 252 -12.64 13.81 33.98
C ASP A 252 -13.03 13.05 35.25
N ARG A 253 -13.68 13.78 36.17
CA ARG A 253 -14.13 13.28 37.47
C ARG A 253 -15.22 12.21 37.36
N LYS A 254 -15.98 12.16 36.26
CA LYS A 254 -17.05 11.16 36.10
C LYS A 254 -16.49 9.79 35.76
N SER A 255 -15.41 9.75 34.98
CA SER A 255 -14.77 8.51 34.57
C SER A 255 -13.47 8.20 35.30
N ASN A 256 -13.07 9.06 36.26
CA ASN A 256 -11.77 9.02 36.94
C ASN A 256 -10.65 8.86 35.91
N SER A 257 -10.58 9.79 34.96
CA SER A 257 -9.63 9.67 33.87
C SER A 257 -8.89 10.96 33.58
N ALA A 258 -7.58 10.83 33.37
CA ALA A 258 -6.71 11.95 33.07
C ALA A 258 -6.13 11.79 31.66
N PRO A 259 -6.29 12.80 30.77
CA PRO A 259 -5.54 12.88 29.54
C PRO A 259 -4.07 13.18 29.83
N VAL A 260 -3.19 12.41 29.21
CA VAL A 260 -1.74 12.61 29.17
C VAL A 260 -1.35 12.82 27.71
N ILE A 261 -0.67 13.92 27.42
CA ILE A 261 -0.14 14.24 26.11
C ILE A 261 1.33 13.85 26.11
N ALA A 262 1.71 12.85 25.34
CA ALA A 262 3.09 12.41 25.22
C ALA A 262 3.70 12.89 23.89
N PHE A 263 4.91 13.43 23.93
CA PHE A 263 5.62 13.90 22.74
C PHE A 263 6.76 12.94 22.41
N PRO A 264 6.64 12.11 21.36
CA PRO A 264 7.64 11.10 21.02
C PRO A 264 8.99 11.70 20.64
N LYS A 265 10.10 11.04 21.00
CA LYS A 265 11.45 11.44 20.57
C LYS A 265 11.62 11.33 19.05
N ARG A 266 10.91 10.40 18.41
CA ARG A 266 10.91 10.18 16.96
C ARG A 266 9.50 9.89 16.46
N VAL A 267 9.20 10.41 15.28
CA VAL A 267 7.98 10.11 14.53
C VAL A 267 8.33 8.95 13.60
N ASP A 268 8.33 7.73 14.16
CA ASP A 268 8.52 6.48 13.44
C ASP A 268 7.65 5.37 14.04
N SER A 269 7.21 4.41 13.21
CA SER A 269 6.34 3.30 13.67
C SER A 269 6.98 2.44 14.78
N ARG A 270 8.30 2.51 14.97
CA ARG A 270 8.99 1.82 16.09
C ARG A 270 8.76 2.52 17.42
N THR A 271 8.95 3.84 17.49
CA THR A 271 8.77 4.59 18.74
C THR A 271 7.33 4.52 19.21
N TYR A 272 6.37 4.67 18.29
CA TYR A 272 4.94 4.54 18.62
C TYR A 272 4.58 3.15 19.15
N ARG A 273 5.16 2.08 18.58
CA ARG A 273 4.97 0.72 19.08
C ARG A 273 5.54 0.51 20.47
N GLN A 274 6.71 1.08 20.76
CA GLN A 274 7.30 1.00 22.10
C GLN A 274 6.45 1.76 23.14
N ILE A 275 5.87 2.89 22.75
CA ILE A 275 4.89 3.62 23.58
C ILE A 275 3.66 2.73 23.84
N GLU A 276 3.09 2.11 22.79
CA GLU A 276 1.94 1.21 22.92
C GLU A 276 2.24 0.01 23.83
N GLU A 277 3.40 -0.63 23.67
CA GLU A 277 3.84 -1.76 24.51
C GLU A 277 4.05 -1.33 25.97
N THR A 278 4.67 -0.17 26.18
CA THR A 278 4.86 0.42 27.52
C THR A 278 3.51 0.67 28.18
N VAL A 279 2.58 1.29 27.45
CA VAL A 279 1.24 1.61 27.93
C VAL A 279 0.42 0.37 28.23
N SER A 280 0.49 -0.65 27.37
CA SER A 280 -0.21 -1.93 27.56
C SER A 280 0.30 -2.69 28.77
N SER A 281 1.57 -2.49 29.16
CA SER A 281 2.15 -3.11 30.36
C SER A 281 1.56 -2.59 31.69
N PHE A 282 0.89 -1.43 31.67
CA PHE A 282 0.26 -0.84 32.86
C PHE A 282 -1.10 -1.45 33.21
N ALA A 283 -1.59 -2.44 32.46
CA ALA A 283 -2.92 -3.02 32.64
C ALA A 283 -3.12 -3.87 33.92
N CYS A 284 -2.23 -3.75 34.92
CA CYS A 284 -2.37 -4.41 36.22
C CYS A 284 -2.18 -3.40 37.35
N GLY A 285 -3.19 -3.25 38.22
CA GLY A 285 -3.13 -2.46 39.45
C GLY A 285 -4.18 -1.35 39.51
N SER A 286 -3.76 -0.15 39.91
CA SER A 286 -4.61 1.04 40.12
C SER A 286 -5.15 1.67 38.82
N ILE A 287 -4.58 1.29 37.67
CA ILE A 287 -4.99 1.71 36.33
C ILE A 287 -5.98 0.69 35.76
N ARG A 288 -7.17 1.15 35.37
CA ARG A 288 -8.21 0.30 34.74
C ARG A 288 -7.90 0.02 33.28
N SER A 289 -7.54 1.06 32.55
CA SER A 289 -7.12 0.97 31.15
C SER A 289 -6.44 2.25 30.72
N ILE A 290 -5.52 2.16 29.76
CA ILE A 290 -5.03 3.34 29.07
C ILE A 290 -5.46 3.23 27.62
N LYS A 291 -6.27 4.18 27.16
CA LYS A 291 -6.69 4.26 25.76
C LYS A 291 -5.78 5.21 25.03
N LEU A 292 -5.30 4.78 23.88
CA LEU A 292 -4.35 5.54 23.09
C LEU A 292 -5.04 6.11 21.85
N SER A 293 -4.74 7.36 21.53
CA SER A 293 -5.34 8.11 20.42
C SER A 293 -4.33 9.07 19.80
N GLY A 294 -4.53 9.39 18.53
CA GLY A 294 -3.64 10.25 17.76
C GLY A 294 -3.72 9.87 16.29
N GLU A 295 -3.54 10.86 15.42
CA GLU A 295 -3.54 10.64 13.96
C GLU A 295 -2.44 9.65 13.55
N ASP A 296 -1.25 9.74 14.15
CA ASP A 296 -0.12 8.85 13.84
C ASP A 296 -0.35 7.38 14.23
N PHE A 297 -1.20 7.10 15.23
CA PHE A 297 -1.56 5.73 15.59
C PHE A 297 -2.47 5.07 14.54
N LYS A 298 -3.38 5.85 13.92
CA LYS A 298 -4.18 5.35 12.81
C LYS A 298 -3.28 4.89 11.66
N TYR A 299 -2.23 5.65 11.39
CA TYR A 299 -1.26 5.34 10.34
C TYR A 299 -0.35 4.16 10.69
N MET A 300 0.07 4.02 11.95
CA MET A 300 0.84 2.86 12.40
C MET A 300 0.02 1.57 12.33
N GLU A 301 -1.26 1.63 12.70
CA GLU A 301 -2.16 0.48 12.56
C GLU A 301 -2.37 0.14 11.07
N MET A 302 -2.48 1.17 10.23
CA MET A 302 -2.50 1.01 8.77
C MET A 302 -1.25 0.30 8.25
N ASP A 303 -0.03 0.67 8.69
CA ASP A 303 1.22 -0.01 8.29
C ASP A 303 1.18 -1.52 8.52
N ARG A 304 0.69 -1.93 9.71
CA ARG A 304 0.52 -3.35 10.06
C ARG A 304 -0.44 -4.05 9.11
N PHE A 305 -1.59 -3.42 8.86
CA PHE A 305 -2.59 -3.93 7.93
C PHE A 305 -2.07 -3.98 6.49
N VAL A 306 -1.28 -3.01 6.03
CA VAL A 306 -0.73 -2.97 4.67
C VAL A 306 0.13 -4.19 4.40
N ILE A 307 1.12 -4.48 5.26
CA ILE A 307 2.03 -5.62 5.06
C ILE A 307 1.25 -6.94 5.04
N GLN A 308 0.34 -7.12 6.00
CA GLN A 308 -0.44 -8.35 6.08
C GLN A 308 -1.35 -8.52 4.86
N ASN A 309 -2.04 -7.46 4.43
CA ASN A 309 -2.93 -7.48 3.28
C ASN A 309 -2.19 -7.71 1.96
N LEU A 310 -1.02 -7.10 1.77
CA LEU A 310 -0.19 -7.33 0.58
C LEU A 310 0.28 -8.78 0.52
N ARG A 311 0.69 -9.36 1.66
CA ARG A 311 1.11 -10.77 1.69
C ARG A 311 -0.04 -11.72 1.38
N THR A 312 -1.21 -11.54 2.00
CA THR A 312 -2.35 -12.45 1.83
C THR A 312 -2.92 -12.36 0.42
N SER A 313 -3.08 -11.16 -0.13
CA SER A 313 -3.58 -10.98 -1.50
C SER A 313 -2.64 -11.56 -2.54
N LEU A 314 -1.34 -11.34 -2.38
CA LEU A 314 -0.34 -11.83 -3.32
C LEU A 314 -0.28 -13.36 -3.34
N VAL A 315 -0.25 -13.99 -2.16
CA VAL A 315 -0.25 -15.44 -2.05
C VAL A 315 -1.54 -16.02 -2.65
N PHE A 316 -2.69 -15.42 -2.34
CA PHE A 316 -3.97 -15.86 -2.89
C PHE A 316 -4.00 -15.72 -4.42
N ALA A 317 -3.60 -14.56 -4.96
CA ALA A 317 -3.54 -14.33 -6.41
C ALA A 317 -2.62 -15.35 -7.11
N LEU A 318 -1.43 -15.61 -6.55
CA LEU A 318 -0.50 -16.60 -7.09
C LEU A 318 -1.08 -18.02 -7.04
N LEU A 319 -1.78 -18.39 -5.96
CA LEU A 319 -2.43 -19.69 -5.85
C LEU A 319 -3.54 -19.86 -6.88
N VAL A 320 -4.38 -18.84 -7.07
CA VAL A 320 -5.45 -18.91 -8.06
C VAL A 320 -4.89 -18.95 -9.48
N ILE A 321 -3.88 -18.14 -9.79
CA ILE A 321 -3.19 -18.19 -11.09
C ILE A 321 -2.55 -19.56 -11.31
N ALA A 322 -1.87 -20.13 -10.30
CA ALA A 322 -1.28 -21.47 -10.39
C ALA A 322 -2.33 -22.55 -10.64
N LEU A 323 -3.48 -22.46 -9.97
CA LEU A 323 -4.61 -23.36 -10.16
C LEU A 323 -5.17 -23.24 -11.57
N MET A 324 -5.42 -22.02 -12.04
CA MET A 324 -5.92 -21.76 -13.39
C MET A 324 -4.96 -22.29 -14.45
N MET A 325 -3.66 -21.97 -14.35
CA MET A 325 -2.66 -22.49 -15.28
C MET A 325 -2.51 -24.01 -15.19
N GLY A 326 -2.63 -24.59 -13.99
CA GLY A 326 -2.63 -26.04 -13.79
C GLY A 326 -3.78 -26.72 -14.53
N LEU A 327 -4.98 -26.13 -14.48
CA LEU A 327 -6.16 -26.60 -15.22
C LEU A 327 -5.97 -26.45 -16.73
N THR A 328 -5.52 -25.28 -17.18
CA THR A 328 -5.29 -24.98 -18.61
C THR A 328 -4.21 -25.87 -19.23
N LEU A 329 -3.11 -26.08 -18.53
CA LEU A 329 -2.00 -26.92 -18.97
C LEU A 329 -2.26 -28.42 -18.73
N LYS A 330 -3.39 -28.77 -18.09
CA LYS A 330 -3.75 -30.13 -17.65
C LYS A 330 -2.64 -30.81 -16.84
N ASN A 331 -1.81 -30.01 -16.17
CA ASN A 331 -0.66 -30.47 -15.42
C ASN A 331 -0.35 -29.50 -14.29
N PHE A 332 -0.70 -29.90 -13.08
CA PHE A 332 -0.53 -29.08 -11.88
C PHE A 332 0.94 -28.70 -11.62
N LYS A 333 1.89 -29.58 -11.93
CA LYS A 333 3.33 -29.28 -11.76
C LYS A 333 3.77 -28.16 -12.69
N LEU A 334 3.31 -28.16 -13.94
CA LEU A 334 3.59 -27.10 -14.90
C LEU A 334 2.86 -25.79 -14.53
N GLY A 335 1.64 -25.90 -14.00
CA GLY A 335 0.91 -24.76 -13.44
C GLY A 335 1.69 -24.05 -12.34
N LEU A 336 2.21 -24.81 -11.36
CA LEU A 336 3.03 -24.23 -10.29
C LEU A 336 4.35 -23.65 -10.82
N LEU A 337 5.00 -24.34 -11.77
CA LEU A 337 6.23 -23.86 -12.40
C LEU A 337 6.02 -22.55 -13.18
N SER A 338 4.83 -22.34 -13.74
CA SER A 338 4.49 -21.12 -14.47
C SER A 338 4.40 -19.87 -13.59
N CYS A 339 4.23 -20.03 -12.27
CA CYS A 339 4.21 -18.93 -11.32
C CYS A 339 5.62 -18.49 -10.86
N LEU A 340 6.67 -19.29 -11.10
CA LEU A 340 8.03 -18.95 -10.69
C LEU A 340 8.53 -17.62 -11.29
N PRO A 341 8.37 -17.34 -12.60
CA PRO A 341 8.75 -16.05 -13.15
C PRO A 341 7.99 -14.89 -12.51
N ILE A 342 6.70 -15.05 -12.26
CA ILE A 342 5.86 -14.03 -11.62
C ILE A 342 6.36 -13.76 -10.20
N ALA A 343 6.53 -14.80 -9.39
CA ALA A 343 7.07 -14.70 -8.04
C ALA A 343 8.47 -14.07 -8.02
N ALA A 344 9.32 -14.40 -8.99
CA ALA A 344 10.65 -13.80 -9.13
C ALA A 344 10.58 -12.29 -9.45
N THR A 345 9.69 -11.87 -10.35
CA THR A 345 9.48 -10.44 -10.65
C THR A 345 8.94 -9.66 -9.45
N LEU A 346 7.99 -10.24 -8.72
CA LEU A 346 7.43 -9.66 -7.50
C LEU A 346 8.49 -9.50 -6.41
N LEU A 347 9.31 -10.53 -6.21
CA LEU A 347 10.41 -10.47 -5.26
C LEU A 347 11.43 -9.40 -5.67
N SER A 348 11.80 -9.36 -6.95
CA SER A 348 12.73 -8.35 -7.47
C SER A 348 12.19 -6.93 -7.27
N LEU A 349 10.88 -6.71 -7.44
CA LEU A 349 10.23 -5.42 -7.21
C LEU A 349 10.25 -5.04 -5.72
N TYR A 350 9.92 -5.99 -4.83
CA TYR A 350 9.99 -5.79 -3.37
C TYR A 350 11.42 -5.51 -2.88
N GLU A 351 12.42 -6.13 -3.51
CA GLU A 351 13.83 -5.90 -3.18
C GLU A 351 14.34 -4.57 -3.75
N ALA A 352 13.87 -4.18 -4.93
CA ALA A 352 14.16 -2.87 -5.52
C ALA A 352 13.63 -1.71 -4.67
N THR A 353 12.44 -1.84 -4.05
CA THR A 353 11.94 -0.82 -3.11
C THR A 353 12.82 -0.73 -1.86
N GLY A 354 13.34 -1.87 -1.37
CA GLY A 354 14.34 -1.91 -0.29
C GLY A 354 15.68 -1.24 -0.65
N LEU A 355 16.17 -1.43 -1.88
CA LEU A 355 17.37 -0.78 -2.40
C LEU A 355 17.18 0.74 -2.52
N LEU A 356 16.06 1.16 -3.09
CA LEU A 356 15.73 2.58 -3.30
C LEU A 356 15.24 3.28 -2.04
N LYS A 357 15.07 2.55 -0.92
CA LYS A 357 14.49 3.03 0.34
C LYS A 357 13.14 3.72 0.15
N VAL A 358 12.35 3.23 -0.80
CA VAL A 358 10.99 3.70 -1.02
C VAL A 358 10.08 3.01 -0.01
N PRO A 359 9.39 3.74 0.87
CA PRO A 359 8.53 3.13 1.87
C PRO A 359 7.34 2.46 1.20
N LEU A 360 6.91 1.33 1.76
CA LEU A 360 5.67 0.67 1.34
C LEU A 360 4.49 1.37 1.99
N THR A 361 3.88 2.31 1.27
CA THR A 361 2.73 3.08 1.76
C THR A 361 1.47 2.74 0.95
N GLN A 362 0.34 2.53 1.62
CA GLN A 362 -0.97 2.62 0.96
C GLN A 362 -1.42 4.08 0.99
N GLN A 363 -1.72 4.67 -0.17
CA GLN A 363 -2.38 5.97 -0.22
C GLN A 363 -3.82 5.75 0.26
N VAL A 364 -4.12 6.18 1.49
CA VAL A 364 -5.47 6.17 2.04
C VAL A 364 -5.86 7.61 2.29
N HIS A 365 -6.93 8.05 1.63
CA HIS A 365 -7.57 9.29 2.00
C HIS A 365 -8.57 9.00 3.12
N VAL A 366 -8.37 9.62 4.29
CA VAL A 366 -9.36 9.63 5.36
C VAL A 366 -10.37 10.71 4.98
N SER A 367 -11.53 10.29 4.48
CA SER A 367 -12.68 11.16 4.21
C SER A 367 -13.45 11.48 5.48
#